data_AF-A0A2A5SL11-F1
#
_entry.id   AF-A0A2A5SL11-F1
#
_cell.length_a   1.000
_cell.length_b   1.000
_cell.length_c   1.000
_cell.angle_alpha   90.00
_cell.angle_beta   90.00
_cell.angle_gamma   90.00
#
_symmetry.space_group_name_H-M   'P 1'
#
loop_
_entity.id
_entity.type
_entity.pdbx_description
1 polymer ?
#
loop_
_entity_poly.entity_id
_entity_poly.type
_entity_poly.pdbx_seq_one_letter_code
_entity_poly.pdbx_strand_id
1 'polypeptide(L)'
;MLTNNFSIGPHGEKAYHTGIAVPVFSLRTENSSGVGQFSDLKELADFAHRSGMDIIQLLPINDTSTFMDWRDSYPYRAISVFALHPIYLDIHIFWDSYTKIQQEKLLIAELELNALEKIDYEKTLALKWEYAEIIYQNSAHKFKATKDYQQFYQQNEDWLKAYAAFSYLRDINQSANFMNWGKYATYSEDFFEKLTSESNQLDLYIFLQYLLHYQLSEAVDYCHQLGIALKGDIAI
;
A
#
# COMPACT_ATOMS: atom_id res chain seq x y z
N MET A 1 13.21 11.67 -6.20
CA MET A 1 14.34 10.94 -6.85
C MET A 1 14.91 9.93 -5.87
N LEU A 2 14.60 8.63 -6.01
CA LEU A 2 15.30 7.58 -5.26
C LEU A 2 16.66 7.34 -5.94
N THR A 3 17.67 8.11 -5.56
CA THR A 3 19.06 7.77 -5.84
C THR A 3 19.51 6.71 -4.83
N ASN A 4 18.94 5.51 -4.89
CA ASN A 4 19.38 4.40 -4.05
C ASN A 4 20.49 3.64 -4.77
N ASN A 5 21.72 4.15 -4.63
CA ASN A 5 22.96 3.41 -4.88
C ASN A 5 23.20 2.34 -3.80
N PHE A 6 22.14 1.82 -3.18
CA PHE A 6 22.26 0.80 -2.16
C PHE A 6 22.67 -0.52 -2.81
N SER A 7 23.73 -1.12 -2.28
CA SER A 7 24.19 -2.44 -2.67
C SER A 7 24.73 -3.14 -1.43
N ILE A 8 24.33 -4.39 -1.22
CA ILE A 8 24.91 -5.24 -0.19
C ILE A 8 26.27 -5.77 -0.66
N GLY A 9 27.25 -5.76 0.25
CA GLY A 9 28.56 -6.39 0.06
C GLY A 9 28.60 -7.78 0.67
N PRO A 10 29.56 -8.64 0.30
CA PRO A 10 29.66 -10.01 0.81
C PRO A 10 29.96 -10.05 2.33
N HIS A 11 29.44 -11.06 3.03
CA HIS A 11 29.82 -11.33 4.41
C HIS A 11 31.26 -11.88 4.53
N GLY A 12 32.20 -11.00 4.86
CA GLY A 12 33.61 -11.35 5.00
C GLY A 12 34.25 -11.69 3.64
N GLU A 13 35.10 -12.72 3.61
CA GLU A 13 35.80 -13.13 2.37
C GLU A 13 34.95 -14.04 1.46
N LYS A 14 33.79 -14.53 1.93
CA LYS A 14 32.90 -15.40 1.16
C LYS A 14 31.64 -14.65 0.79
N ALA A 15 31.29 -14.66 -0.50
CA ALA A 15 30.05 -14.08 -0.99
C ALA A 15 28.86 -14.98 -0.64
N TYR A 16 28.34 -14.86 0.58
CA TYR A 16 27.03 -15.38 0.94
C TYR A 16 26.23 -14.30 1.66
N HIS A 17 24.91 -14.39 1.53
CA HIS A 17 23.91 -13.51 2.14
C HIS A 17 22.88 -14.38 2.84
N THR A 18 22.29 -13.86 3.90
CA THR A 18 21.27 -14.58 4.68
C THR A 18 20.07 -13.68 4.92
N GLY A 19 18.88 -14.26 4.86
CA GLY A 19 17.67 -13.46 4.92
C GLY A 19 16.43 -14.24 5.30
N ILE A 20 15.33 -13.49 5.40
CA ILE A 20 14.01 -13.98 5.76
C ILE A 20 13.08 -13.76 4.58
N ALA A 21 12.31 -14.78 4.22
CA ALA A 21 11.19 -14.62 3.30
C ALA A 21 9.90 -14.51 4.12
N VAL A 22 9.18 -13.40 3.99
CA VAL A 22 7.98 -13.12 4.78
C VAL A 22 6.93 -12.34 3.97
N PRO A 23 5.67 -12.77 3.97
CA PRO A 23 4.59 -11.94 3.45
C PRO A 23 4.35 -10.73 4.35
N VAL A 24 4.26 -9.52 3.79
CA VAL A 24 3.99 -8.29 4.57
C VAL A 24 2.72 -8.46 5.41
N PHE A 25 1.66 -9.02 4.83
CA PHE A 25 0.39 -9.21 5.54
C PHE A 25 0.49 -10.08 6.81
N SER A 26 1.54 -10.89 6.94
CA SER A 26 1.75 -11.79 8.08
C SER A 26 2.45 -11.13 9.27
N LEU A 27 3.00 -9.92 9.09
CA LEU A 27 3.63 -9.17 10.17
C LEU A 27 2.59 -8.77 11.23
N ARG A 28 3.07 -8.66 12.47
CA ARG A 28 2.30 -8.26 13.64
C ARG A 28 3.18 -7.34 14.49
N THR A 29 2.79 -6.08 14.62
CA THR A 29 3.40 -5.09 15.51
C THR A 29 2.33 -4.52 16.45
N GLU A 30 2.74 -3.77 17.47
CA GLU A 30 1.80 -3.17 18.42
C GLU A 30 0.84 -2.16 17.74
N ASN A 31 1.29 -1.53 16.65
CA ASN A 31 0.56 -0.48 15.93
C ASN A 31 0.00 -0.93 14.57
N SER A 32 0.05 -2.23 14.24
CA SER A 32 -0.64 -2.76 13.06
C SER A 32 -2.15 -2.55 13.20
N SER A 33 -2.88 -2.42 12.09
CA SER A 33 -4.35 -2.38 12.12
C SER A 33 -4.94 -3.67 11.52
N GLY A 34 -4.79 -4.80 12.22
CA GLY A 34 -5.33 -6.13 11.85
C GLY A 34 -4.47 -6.97 10.89
N VAL A 35 -3.53 -6.34 10.20
CA VAL A 35 -2.68 -6.91 9.16
C VAL A 35 -1.31 -6.23 9.18
N GLY A 36 -0.27 -6.97 8.80
CA GLY A 36 1.03 -6.35 8.60
C GLY A 36 1.00 -5.32 7.47
N GLN A 37 1.67 -4.19 7.69
CA GLN A 37 1.63 -2.99 6.83
C GLN A 37 3.06 -2.51 6.52
N PHE A 38 3.23 -1.52 5.63
CA PHE A 38 4.57 -1.15 5.16
C PHE A 38 5.50 -0.62 6.26
N SER A 39 4.97 0.09 7.25
CA SER A 39 5.77 0.58 8.39
C SER A 39 6.33 -0.56 9.26
N ASP A 40 5.64 -1.70 9.34
CA ASP A 40 6.08 -2.88 10.11
C ASP A 40 7.37 -3.51 9.56
N LEU A 41 7.71 -3.22 8.30
CA LEU A 41 8.99 -3.61 7.71
C LEU A 41 10.17 -3.00 8.47
N LYS A 42 10.01 -1.85 9.13
CA LYS A 42 11.07 -1.23 9.94
C LYS A 42 11.39 -2.08 11.17
N GLU A 43 10.38 -2.59 11.88
CA GLU A 43 10.57 -3.48 13.02
C GLU A 43 11.17 -4.83 12.59
N LEU A 44 10.74 -5.36 11.43
CA LEU A 44 11.34 -6.54 10.83
C LEU A 44 12.82 -6.30 10.46
N ALA A 45 13.15 -5.11 9.95
CA ALA A 45 14.53 -4.73 9.64
C ALA A 45 15.39 -4.68 10.91
N ASP A 46 14.87 -4.13 12.03
CA ASP A 46 15.56 -4.17 13.32
C ASP A 46 15.81 -5.61 13.79
N PHE A 47 14.85 -6.52 13.59
CA PHE A 47 15.02 -7.93 13.88
C PHE A 47 16.09 -8.59 12.99
N ALA A 48 16.03 -8.38 11.68
CA ALA A 48 16.98 -8.93 10.71
C ALA A 48 18.41 -8.43 11.00
N HIS A 49 18.58 -7.13 11.25
CA HIS A 49 19.86 -6.51 11.56
C HIS A 49 20.47 -7.11 12.83
N ARG A 50 19.70 -7.20 13.93
CA ARG A 50 20.16 -7.82 15.19
C ARG A 50 20.50 -9.30 15.05
N SER A 51 19.91 -9.97 14.07
CA SER A 51 20.14 -11.39 13.79
C SER A 51 21.28 -11.63 12.79
N GLY A 52 21.93 -10.58 12.29
CA GLY A 52 23.00 -10.68 11.30
C GLY A 52 22.54 -11.11 9.90
N MET A 53 21.29 -10.83 9.55
CA MET A 53 20.72 -11.04 8.22
C MET A 53 20.72 -9.73 7.44
N ASP A 54 20.88 -9.83 6.12
CA ASP A 54 21.06 -8.69 5.21
C ASP A 54 20.07 -8.71 4.03
N ILE A 55 19.12 -9.65 4.01
CA ILE A 55 18.04 -9.73 3.01
C ILE A 55 16.68 -9.94 3.68
N ILE A 56 15.70 -9.14 3.28
CA ILE A 56 14.26 -9.40 3.50
C ILE A 56 13.62 -9.64 2.14
N GLN A 57 13.05 -10.83 1.93
CA GLN A 57 12.25 -11.14 0.74
C GLN A 57 10.76 -11.02 1.05
N LEU A 58 10.04 -10.29 0.20
CA LEU A 58 8.60 -10.12 0.28
C LEU A 58 7.88 -11.00 -0.74
N LEU A 59 6.63 -11.34 -0.46
CA LEU A 59 5.67 -11.76 -1.49
C LEU A 59 5.18 -10.54 -2.30
N PRO A 60 4.44 -10.72 -3.41
CA PRO A 60 3.87 -9.60 -4.13
C PRO A 60 3.00 -8.72 -3.22
N ILE A 61 3.18 -7.40 -3.34
CA ILE A 61 2.51 -6.37 -2.54
C ILE A 61 1.51 -5.56 -3.35
N ASN A 62 1.23 -6.01 -4.57
CA ASN A 62 0.38 -5.34 -5.53
C ASN A 62 -1.09 -5.48 -5.19
N ASP A 63 -1.89 -4.51 -5.64
CA ASP A 63 -3.34 -4.53 -5.44
C ASP A 63 -3.98 -5.71 -6.19
N THR A 64 -4.81 -6.46 -5.48
CA THR A 64 -5.54 -7.64 -5.94
C THR A 64 -7.06 -7.44 -5.87
N SER A 65 -7.52 -6.25 -5.45
CA SER A 65 -8.91 -5.92 -5.14
C SER A 65 -9.84 -6.06 -6.36
N THR A 66 -10.40 -7.26 -6.53
CA THR A 66 -11.31 -7.63 -7.62
C THR A 66 -12.74 -7.76 -7.11
N PHE A 67 -12.90 -8.35 -5.92
CA PHE A 67 -14.18 -8.68 -5.30
C PHE A 67 -14.44 -7.87 -4.03
N MET A 68 -13.42 -7.19 -3.49
CA MET A 68 -13.45 -6.48 -2.21
C MET A 68 -13.75 -7.41 -1.02
N ASP A 69 -13.29 -8.66 -1.10
CA ASP A 69 -13.44 -9.66 -0.04
C ASP A 69 -12.22 -10.58 0.09
N TRP A 70 -12.26 -11.55 1.02
CA TRP A 70 -11.13 -12.44 1.31
C TRP A 70 -10.55 -13.15 0.08
N ARG A 71 -11.31 -13.30 -1.01
CA ARG A 71 -10.80 -13.93 -2.25
C ARG A 71 -9.65 -13.12 -2.83
N ASP A 72 -9.57 -11.82 -2.54
CA ASP A 72 -8.49 -10.93 -2.98
C ASP A 72 -7.22 -11.06 -2.14
N SER A 73 -7.25 -11.80 -1.02
CA SER A 73 -6.05 -12.02 -0.19
C SER A 73 -4.92 -12.79 -0.87
N TYR A 74 -5.16 -13.39 -2.04
CA TYR A 74 -4.14 -14.12 -2.78
C TYR A 74 -3.21 -13.17 -3.57
N PRO A 75 -1.92 -13.03 -3.17
CA PRO A 75 -1.05 -11.95 -3.66
C PRO A 75 -0.67 -12.06 -5.15
N TYR A 76 -0.88 -13.21 -5.78
CA TYR A 76 -0.54 -13.42 -7.20
C TYR A 76 -1.70 -13.12 -8.17
N ARG A 77 -2.83 -12.58 -7.70
CA ARG A 77 -3.94 -12.14 -8.56
C ARG A 77 -4.03 -10.62 -8.64
N ALA A 78 -2.91 -9.99 -8.99
CA ALA A 78 -2.82 -8.55 -9.06
C ALA A 78 -3.70 -7.99 -10.19
N ILE A 79 -4.46 -6.94 -9.90
CA ILE A 79 -5.20 -6.15 -10.90
C ILE A 79 -4.30 -5.11 -11.58
N SER A 80 -3.11 -4.88 -11.03
CA SER A 80 -2.08 -3.98 -11.57
C SER A 80 -0.70 -4.44 -11.12
N VAL A 81 0.26 -4.50 -12.05
CA VAL A 81 1.68 -4.79 -11.72
C VAL A 81 2.39 -3.59 -11.08
N PHE A 82 1.76 -2.42 -11.04
CA PHE A 82 2.31 -1.18 -10.49
C PHE A 82 1.67 -0.78 -9.16
N ALA A 83 0.34 -0.87 -9.07
CA ALA A 83 -0.40 -0.36 -7.92
C ALA A 83 -0.13 -1.21 -6.67
N LEU A 84 0.09 -0.54 -5.54
CA LEU A 84 0.28 -1.16 -4.23
C LEU A 84 -1.07 -1.44 -3.58
N HIS A 85 -1.16 -2.52 -2.80
CA HIS A 85 -2.41 -2.93 -2.19
C HIS A 85 -2.83 -1.98 -1.05
N PRO A 86 -4.05 -1.42 -1.05
CA PRO A 86 -4.58 -0.54 0.02
C PRO A 86 -4.45 -1.08 1.45
N ILE A 87 -4.62 -2.40 1.63
CA ILE A 87 -4.47 -3.11 2.90
C ILE A 87 -3.15 -2.82 3.64
N TYR A 88 -2.07 -2.48 2.93
CA TYR A 88 -0.76 -2.19 3.52
C TYR A 88 -0.56 -0.75 3.99
N LEU A 89 -1.58 0.11 3.84
CA LEU A 89 -1.55 1.49 4.33
C LEU A 89 -1.44 1.48 5.86
N ASP A 90 -0.39 2.07 6.41
CA ASP A 90 -0.36 2.42 7.82
C ASP A 90 -1.24 3.64 8.07
N ILE A 91 -2.35 3.44 8.76
CA ILE A 91 -3.29 4.51 9.13
C ILE A 91 -2.95 5.10 10.49
N HIS A 92 -2.16 4.42 11.32
CA HIS A 92 -1.82 4.84 12.67
C HIS A 92 -0.85 6.05 12.65
N ILE A 93 0.06 6.15 11.66
CA ILE A 93 0.98 7.30 11.57
C ILE A 93 0.30 8.66 11.40
N PHE A 94 -0.98 8.67 11.01
CA PHE A 94 -1.77 9.90 10.84
C PHE A 94 -2.56 10.26 12.11
N TRP A 95 -2.22 9.66 13.26
CA TRP A 95 -2.87 9.83 14.56
C TRP A 95 -3.23 11.29 14.88
N ASP A 96 -2.27 12.20 14.71
CA ASP A 96 -2.43 13.63 15.03
C ASP A 96 -3.36 14.38 14.08
N SER A 97 -3.70 13.78 12.93
CA SER A 97 -4.66 14.34 11.99
C SER A 97 -6.11 13.98 12.33
N TYR A 98 -6.32 13.06 13.27
CA TYR A 98 -7.64 12.54 13.62
C TYR A 98 -8.29 13.33 14.76
N THR A 99 -9.62 13.39 14.74
CA THR A 99 -10.39 13.83 15.91
C THR A 99 -10.30 12.79 17.02
N LYS A 100 -10.56 13.18 18.27
CA LYS A 100 -10.59 12.25 19.41
C LYS A 100 -11.54 11.06 19.19
N ILE A 101 -12.70 11.30 18.57
CA ILE A 101 -13.68 10.24 18.26
C ILE A 101 -13.12 9.25 17.24
N GLN A 102 -12.42 9.73 16.22
CA GLN A 102 -11.75 8.87 15.25
C GLN A 102 -10.62 8.08 15.93
N GLN A 103 -9.78 8.73 16.74
CA GLN A 103 -8.73 8.05 17.52
C GLN A 103 -9.29 6.91 18.40
N GLU A 104 -10.37 7.17 19.14
CA GLU A 104 -11.02 6.17 19.98
C GLU A 104 -11.58 5.00 19.15
N LYS A 105 -12.22 5.29 18.01
CA LYS A 105 -12.71 4.25 17.09
C LYS A 105 -11.57 3.41 16.52
N LEU A 106 -10.46 4.03 16.13
CA LEU A 106 -9.29 3.34 15.60
C LEU A 106 -8.73 2.37 16.64
N LEU A 107 -8.50 2.84 17.87
CA LEU A 107 -7.98 1.99 18.94
C LEU A 107 -8.89 0.80 19.24
N ILE A 108 -10.21 0.99 19.27
CA ILE A 108 -11.16 -0.12 19.48
C ILE A 108 -11.03 -1.15 18.34
N ALA A 109 -10.97 -0.69 17.10
CA ALA A 109 -10.84 -1.57 15.94
C ALA A 109 -9.48 -2.29 15.93
N GLU A 110 -8.38 -1.61 16.23
CA GLU A 110 -7.04 -2.20 16.33
C GLU A 110 -6.98 -3.24 17.46
N LEU A 111 -7.55 -2.95 18.63
CA LEU A 111 -7.66 -3.90 19.74
C LEU A 111 -8.43 -5.17 19.35
N GLU A 112 -9.57 -5.04 18.64
CA GLU A 112 -10.35 -6.18 18.17
C GLU A 112 -9.58 -6.99 17.12
N LEU A 113 -9.10 -6.33 16.06
CA LEU A 113 -8.50 -6.99 14.90
C LEU A 113 -7.15 -7.62 15.21
N ASN A 114 -6.31 -6.97 16.04
CA ASN A 114 -4.99 -7.50 16.40
C ASN A 114 -5.07 -8.69 17.36
N ALA A 115 -6.18 -8.85 18.07
CA ALA A 115 -6.42 -10.01 18.94
C ALA A 115 -6.80 -11.29 18.16
N LEU A 116 -7.10 -11.18 16.86
CA LEU A 116 -7.51 -12.33 16.04
C LEU A 116 -6.31 -13.19 15.61
N GLU A 117 -6.46 -14.51 15.75
CA GLU A 117 -5.46 -15.49 15.28
C GLU A 117 -5.25 -15.41 13.76
N LYS A 118 -6.33 -15.15 13.02
CA LYS A 118 -6.33 -14.99 11.57
C LYS A 118 -6.75 -13.59 11.20
N ILE A 119 -6.23 -13.10 10.07
CA ILE A 119 -6.61 -11.80 9.51
C ILE A 119 -8.09 -11.84 9.13
N ASP A 120 -8.89 -10.96 9.72
CA ASP A 120 -10.22 -10.63 9.22
C ASP A 120 -10.04 -9.63 8.06
N TYR A 121 -9.93 -10.18 6.85
CA TYR A 121 -9.51 -9.43 5.65
C TYR A 121 -10.50 -8.32 5.32
N GLU A 122 -11.79 -8.62 5.30
CA GLU A 122 -12.86 -7.68 4.98
C GLU A 122 -12.94 -6.54 5.98
N LYS A 123 -12.95 -6.83 7.29
CA LYS A 123 -12.98 -5.75 8.30
C LYS A 123 -11.73 -4.90 8.25
N THR A 124 -10.56 -5.52 8.06
CA THR A 124 -9.29 -4.81 7.96
C THR A 124 -9.28 -3.89 6.74
N LEU A 125 -9.64 -4.40 5.56
CA LEU A 125 -9.69 -3.61 4.34
C LEU A 125 -10.71 -2.46 4.44
N ALA A 126 -11.88 -2.71 5.02
CA ALA A 126 -12.89 -1.69 5.27
C ALA A 126 -12.37 -0.58 6.20
N LEU A 127 -11.69 -0.95 7.30
CA LEU A 127 -11.06 0.01 8.21
C LEU A 127 -10.01 0.86 7.48
N LYS A 128 -9.14 0.24 6.66
CA LYS A 128 -8.13 0.97 5.88
C LYS A 128 -8.76 1.97 4.92
N TRP A 129 -9.86 1.61 4.24
CA TRP A 129 -10.58 2.53 3.35
C TRP A 129 -11.29 3.66 4.10
N GLU A 130 -11.95 3.39 5.22
CA GLU A 130 -12.57 4.42 6.07
C GLU A 130 -11.54 5.48 6.48
N TYR A 131 -10.37 5.04 6.95
CA TYR A 131 -9.32 5.96 7.36
C TYR A 131 -8.60 6.61 6.19
N ALA A 132 -8.47 5.95 5.04
CA ALA A 132 -7.95 6.59 3.82
C ALA A 132 -8.80 7.80 3.41
N GLU A 133 -10.13 7.71 3.49
CA GLU A 133 -11.03 8.85 3.23
C GLU A 133 -10.82 9.98 4.24
N ILE A 134 -10.70 9.67 5.53
CA ILE A 134 -10.43 10.64 6.59
C ILE A 134 -9.09 11.35 6.36
N ILE A 135 -8.02 10.58 6.09
CA ILE A 135 -6.69 11.12 5.81
C ILE A 135 -6.72 12.03 4.58
N TYR A 136 -7.43 11.60 3.53
CA TYR A 136 -7.60 12.40 2.32
C TYR A 136 -8.25 13.76 2.62
N GLN A 137 -9.38 13.76 3.33
CA GLN A 137 -10.08 14.99 3.71
C GLN A 137 -9.21 15.92 4.56
N ASN A 138 -8.46 15.37 5.52
CA ASN A 138 -7.69 16.15 6.48
C ASN A 138 -6.35 16.66 5.92
N SER A 139 -5.71 15.88 5.05
CA SER A 139 -4.27 16.04 4.77
C SER A 139 -3.91 16.09 3.28
N ALA A 140 -4.80 15.71 2.36
CA ALA A 140 -4.44 15.64 0.93
C ALA A 140 -3.93 16.98 0.39
N HIS A 141 -4.53 18.10 0.78
CA HIS A 141 -4.07 19.43 0.35
C HIS A 141 -2.60 19.72 0.70
N LYS A 142 -2.12 19.22 1.85
CA LYS A 142 -0.73 19.42 2.30
C LYS A 142 0.22 18.59 1.45
N PHE A 143 -0.10 17.31 1.27
CA PHE A 143 0.72 16.39 0.48
C PHE A 143 0.75 16.79 -0.99
N LYS A 144 -0.39 17.15 -1.60
CA LYS A 144 -0.45 17.57 -3.00
C LYS A 144 0.34 18.84 -3.32
N ALA A 145 0.58 19.68 -2.31
CA ALA A 145 1.42 20.86 -2.43
C ALA A 145 2.92 20.54 -2.38
N THR A 146 3.33 19.32 -1.98
CA THR A 146 4.75 18.94 -1.93
C THR A 146 5.28 18.60 -3.32
N LYS A 147 6.59 18.80 -3.50
CA LYS A 147 7.29 18.39 -4.72
C LYS A 147 7.29 16.88 -4.90
N ASP A 148 7.33 16.12 -3.82
CA ASP A 148 7.38 14.66 -3.85
C ASP A 148 6.08 14.07 -4.42
N TYR A 149 4.93 14.61 -4.00
CA TYR A 149 3.65 14.23 -4.59
C TYR A 149 3.57 14.57 -6.08
N GLN A 150 3.93 15.81 -6.44
CA GLN A 150 3.88 16.27 -7.83
C GLN A 150 4.80 15.44 -8.73
N GLN A 151 6.00 15.09 -8.24
CA GLN A 151 6.93 14.21 -8.93
C GLN A 151 6.37 12.79 -9.06
N PHE A 152 5.84 12.21 -7.97
CA PHE A 152 5.23 10.89 -8.00
C PHE A 152 4.10 10.85 -9.03
N TYR A 153 3.18 11.81 -8.98
CA TYR A 153 2.06 11.89 -9.91
C TYR A 153 2.55 11.95 -11.36
N GLN A 154 3.44 12.89 -11.67
CA GLN A 154 3.95 13.08 -13.04
C GLN A 154 4.69 11.85 -13.57
N GLN A 155 5.44 11.14 -12.72
CA GLN A 155 6.20 9.95 -13.14
C GLN A 155 5.34 8.71 -13.35
N ASN A 156 4.12 8.71 -12.79
CA ASN A 156 3.26 7.54 -12.75
C ASN A 156 1.91 7.76 -13.43
N GLU A 157 1.71 8.94 -14.05
CA GLU A 157 0.42 9.42 -14.56
C GLU A 157 -0.30 8.38 -15.41
N ASP A 158 0.41 7.76 -16.36
CA ASP A 158 -0.14 6.81 -17.32
C ASP A 158 -0.87 5.63 -16.64
N TRP A 159 -0.19 4.93 -15.72
CA TRP A 159 -0.79 3.77 -15.05
C TRP A 159 -1.70 4.19 -13.90
N LEU A 160 -1.43 5.33 -13.26
CA LEU A 160 -2.15 5.81 -12.09
C LEU A 160 -3.57 6.27 -12.46
N LYS A 161 -3.72 6.97 -13.59
CA LYS A 161 -5.03 7.36 -14.14
C LYS A 161 -5.86 6.14 -14.52
N ALA A 162 -5.26 5.16 -15.21
CA ALA A 162 -5.94 3.93 -15.59
C ALA A 162 -6.39 3.10 -14.37
N TYR A 163 -5.52 2.97 -13.36
CA TYR A 163 -5.82 2.28 -12.11
C TYR A 163 -6.95 2.96 -11.33
N ALA A 164 -6.93 4.28 -11.21
CA ALA A 164 -7.97 5.05 -10.51
C ALA A 164 -9.33 4.94 -11.21
N ALA A 165 -9.36 5.04 -12.55
CA ALA A 165 -10.57 4.84 -13.33
C ALA A 165 -11.13 3.41 -13.18
N PHE A 166 -10.28 2.39 -13.28
CA PHE A 166 -10.69 1.00 -13.09
C PHE A 166 -11.27 0.77 -11.70
N SER A 167 -10.60 1.23 -10.65
CA SER A 167 -11.02 1.03 -9.26
C SER A 167 -12.34 1.74 -8.96
N TYR A 168 -12.48 2.99 -9.42
CA TYR A 168 -13.74 3.73 -9.31
C TYR A 168 -14.89 3.01 -10.02
N LEU A 169 -14.68 2.56 -11.26
CA LEU A 169 -15.71 1.85 -12.03
C LEU A 169 -16.07 0.50 -11.41
N ARG A 170 -15.08 -0.25 -10.92
CA ARG A 170 -15.28 -1.51 -10.18
C ARG A 170 -16.24 -1.28 -9.01
N ASP A 171 -16.01 -0.22 -8.24
CA ASP A 171 -16.74 0.04 -7.01
C ASP A 171 -18.18 0.50 -7.28
N ILE A 172 -18.39 1.43 -8.24
CA ILE A 172 -19.76 1.87 -8.59
C ILE A 172 -20.58 0.78 -9.30
N ASN A 173 -19.93 -0.14 -10.03
CA ASN A 173 -20.60 -1.27 -10.70
C ASN A 173 -20.64 -2.53 -9.82
N GLN A 174 -19.98 -2.52 -8.66
CA GLN A 174 -19.82 -3.69 -7.78
C GLN A 174 -19.28 -4.93 -8.52
N SER A 175 -18.43 -4.72 -9.53
CA SER A 175 -17.91 -5.79 -10.37
C SER A 175 -16.68 -5.33 -11.15
N ALA A 176 -15.63 -6.15 -11.13
CA ALA A 176 -14.45 -5.98 -11.98
C ALA A 176 -14.67 -6.45 -13.45
N ASN A 177 -15.84 -6.98 -13.79
CA ASN A 177 -16.14 -7.38 -15.17
C ASN A 177 -16.43 -6.15 -16.04
N PHE A 178 -15.36 -5.58 -16.60
CA PHE A 178 -15.43 -4.34 -17.38
C PHE A 178 -16.30 -4.43 -18.62
N MET A 179 -16.54 -5.63 -19.17
CA MET A 179 -17.44 -5.84 -20.31
C MET A 179 -18.88 -5.38 -20.00
N ASN A 180 -19.26 -5.36 -18.72
CA ASN A 180 -20.58 -4.94 -18.27
C ASN A 180 -20.69 -3.43 -17.99
N TRP A 181 -19.60 -2.67 -18.08
CA TRP A 181 -19.60 -1.22 -17.79
C TRP A 181 -20.11 -0.36 -18.96
N GLY A 182 -20.67 -1.00 -20.01
CA GLY A 182 -21.28 -0.32 -21.15
C GLY A 182 -20.27 0.54 -21.91
N LYS A 183 -20.54 1.85 -22.02
CA LYS A 183 -19.63 2.79 -22.71
C LYS A 183 -18.27 2.93 -22.04
N TYR A 184 -18.11 2.43 -20.81
CA TYR A 184 -16.87 2.46 -20.03
C TYR A 184 -16.08 1.15 -20.08
N ALA A 185 -16.50 0.18 -20.91
CA ALA A 185 -15.82 -1.10 -21.06
C ALA A 185 -14.44 -1.01 -21.75
N THR A 186 -14.14 0.11 -22.41
CA THR A 186 -12.85 0.37 -23.06
C THR A 186 -12.26 1.65 -22.51
N TYR A 187 -11.02 1.57 -22.03
CA TYR A 187 -10.31 2.71 -21.47
C TYR A 187 -9.77 3.64 -22.57
N SER A 188 -9.82 4.96 -22.32
CA SER A 188 -9.11 5.99 -23.09
C SER A 188 -8.66 7.12 -22.15
N GLU A 189 -7.72 7.96 -22.58
CA GLU A 189 -7.27 9.11 -21.77
C GLU A 189 -8.37 10.17 -21.62
N ASP A 190 -9.09 10.48 -22.71
CA ASP A 190 -10.26 11.37 -22.70
C ASP A 190 -11.33 10.89 -21.70
N PHE A 191 -11.40 9.57 -21.48
CA PHE A 191 -12.34 8.97 -20.56
C PHE A 191 -11.99 9.27 -19.10
N PHE A 192 -10.71 9.28 -18.73
CA PHE A 192 -10.31 9.69 -17.38
C PHE A 192 -10.71 11.14 -17.09
N GLU A 193 -10.43 12.07 -18.00
CA GLU A 193 -10.79 13.48 -17.84
C GLU A 193 -12.31 13.70 -17.75
N LYS A 194 -13.09 12.87 -18.45
CA LYS A 194 -14.54 12.87 -18.31
C LYS A 194 -14.98 12.39 -16.93
N LEU A 195 -14.42 11.28 -16.44
CA LEU A 195 -14.75 10.75 -15.11
C LEU A 195 -14.38 11.71 -13.98
N THR A 196 -13.23 12.37 -14.07
CA THR A 196 -12.80 13.35 -13.06
C THR A 196 -13.70 14.59 -13.03
N SER A 197 -14.34 14.95 -14.15
CA SER A 197 -15.36 15.99 -14.17
C SER A 197 -16.69 15.58 -13.49
N GLU A 198 -16.95 14.27 -13.41
CA GLU A 198 -18.18 13.70 -12.82
C GLU A 198 -18.00 13.35 -11.33
N SER A 199 -16.77 13.04 -10.88
CA SER A 199 -16.49 12.60 -9.51
C SER A 199 -15.08 12.93 -9.03
N ASN A 200 -14.98 13.41 -7.78
CA ASN A 200 -13.70 13.59 -7.08
C ASN A 200 -13.17 12.29 -6.46
N GLN A 201 -13.90 11.17 -6.52
CA GLN A 201 -13.48 9.91 -5.90
C GLN A 201 -12.25 9.29 -6.57
N LEU A 202 -12.03 9.55 -7.86
CA LEU A 202 -10.84 9.05 -8.57
C LEU A 202 -9.55 9.53 -7.91
N ASP A 203 -9.57 10.78 -7.45
CA ASP A 203 -8.40 11.40 -6.84
C ASP A 203 -8.03 10.76 -5.49
N LEU A 204 -8.99 10.19 -4.75
CA LEU A 204 -8.72 9.39 -3.55
C LEU A 204 -7.83 8.18 -3.86
N TYR A 205 -8.11 7.42 -4.94
CA TYR A 205 -7.28 6.28 -5.33
C TYR A 205 -5.85 6.72 -5.69
N ILE A 206 -5.71 7.84 -6.39
CA ILE A 206 -4.42 8.42 -6.76
C ILE A 206 -3.63 8.83 -5.51
N PHE A 207 -4.30 9.53 -4.60
CA PHE A 207 -3.70 9.95 -3.34
C PHE A 207 -3.30 8.77 -2.46
N LEU A 208 -4.13 7.73 -2.39
CA LEU A 208 -3.82 6.52 -1.65
C LEU A 208 -2.57 5.81 -2.19
N GLN A 209 -2.44 5.68 -3.52
CA GLN A 209 -1.23 5.11 -4.12
C GLN A 209 0.03 5.93 -3.79
N TYR A 210 -0.09 7.26 -3.72
CA TYR A 210 1.02 8.09 -3.23
C TYR A 210 1.36 7.80 -1.76
N LEU A 211 0.37 7.69 -0.87
CA LEU A 211 0.63 7.38 0.55
C LEU A 211 1.30 6.01 0.72
N LEU A 212 0.83 5.00 -0.01
CA LEU A 212 1.43 3.67 -0.04
C LEU A 212 2.88 3.74 -0.54
N HIS A 213 3.13 4.46 -1.63
CA HIS A 213 4.47 4.69 -2.15
C HIS A 213 5.38 5.39 -1.13
N TYR A 214 4.87 6.43 -0.46
CA TYR A 214 5.60 7.17 0.56
C TYR A 214 6.00 6.26 1.73
N GLN A 215 5.06 5.49 2.27
CA GLN A 215 5.32 4.58 3.39
C GLN A 215 6.26 3.43 3.01
N LEU A 216 6.08 2.82 1.84
CA LEU A 216 6.97 1.78 1.35
C LEU A 216 8.39 2.33 1.11
N SER A 217 8.51 3.50 0.50
CA SER A 217 9.83 4.12 0.25
C SER A 217 10.55 4.43 1.55
N GLU A 218 9.83 4.97 2.54
CA GLU A 218 10.40 5.24 3.86
C GLU A 218 10.87 3.95 4.56
N ALA A 219 10.09 2.87 4.47
CA ALA A 219 10.47 1.56 5.02
C ALA A 219 11.68 0.94 4.29
N VAL A 220 11.73 1.08 2.96
CA VAL A 220 12.86 0.63 2.13
C VAL A 220 14.14 1.39 2.50
N ASP A 221 14.06 2.71 2.62
CA ASP A 221 15.20 3.54 3.01
C ASP A 221 15.69 3.19 4.41
N TYR A 222 14.79 2.89 5.35
CA TYR A 222 15.16 2.41 6.68
C TYR A 222 15.87 1.06 6.63
N CYS A 223 15.38 0.10 5.83
CA CYS A 223 16.07 -1.19 5.62
C CYS A 223 17.49 -0.97 5.08
N HIS A 224 17.64 -0.10 4.08
CA HIS A 224 18.94 0.21 3.49
C HIS A 224 19.91 0.88 4.49
N GLN A 225 19.42 1.75 5.37
CA GLN A 225 20.23 2.36 6.43
C GLN A 225 20.81 1.31 7.40
N LEU A 226 20.11 0.19 7.60
CA LEU A 226 20.56 -0.94 8.41
C LEU A 226 21.40 -1.96 7.64
N GLY A 227 21.68 -1.72 6.35
CA GLY A 227 22.43 -2.64 5.49
C GLY A 227 21.60 -3.82 4.96
N ILE A 228 20.27 -3.71 4.97
CA ILE A 228 19.36 -4.80 4.57
C ILE A 228 18.76 -4.51 3.19
N ALA A 229 18.93 -5.45 2.26
CA ALA A 229 18.28 -5.41 0.96
C ALA A 229 16.84 -5.93 1.03
N LEU A 230 15.92 -5.23 0.36
CA LEU A 230 14.59 -5.74 0.07
C LEU A 230 14.55 -6.43 -1.29
N LYS A 231 14.17 -7.71 -1.28
CA LYS A 231 13.94 -8.51 -2.47
C LYS A 231 12.43 -8.63 -2.71
N GLY A 232 11.95 -7.97 -3.76
CA GLY A 232 10.56 -8.10 -4.19
C GLY A 232 10.25 -9.45 -4.85
N ASP A 233 8.97 -9.62 -5.16
CA ASP A 233 8.41 -10.73 -5.93
C ASP A 233 7.35 -10.16 -6.89
N ILE A 234 7.31 -10.67 -8.12
CA ILE A 234 6.47 -10.16 -9.20
C ILE A 234 5.49 -11.27 -9.59
N ALA A 235 4.20 -11.00 -9.47
CA ALA A 235 3.17 -11.90 -9.95
C ALA A 235 3.18 -11.98 -11.49
N ILE A 236 3.15 -13.21 -12.04
CA ILE A 236 3.17 -13.51 -13.48
C ILE A 236 1.83 -14.12 -13.90
#